data_AF-A0A0V1H792-F1
#
_entry.id   AF-A0A0V1H792-F1
#
_cell.length_a   1.000
_cell.length_b   1.000
_cell.length_c   1.000
_cell.angle_alpha   90.00
_cell.angle_beta   90.00
_cell.angle_gamma   90.00
#
_symmetry.space_group_name_H-M   'P 1'
#
loop_
_entity.id
_entity.type
_entity.pdbx_description
1 polymer ?
#
loop_
_entity_poly.entity_id
_entity_poly.type
_entity_poly.pdbx_seq_one_letter_code
_entity_poly.pdbx_strand_id
1 'polypeptide(L)'
;MDRKLKKPLMEKRRRARINHCLTELKSILMSADPKADQNTAGQSKVEKADILEMTVQLLKQRILVGGGEKAEGFIDGYTTCANNAALFLTNVAEPNAGPLLAAGLMTHLSRMLEERLRNQTTPTMLSPPTTATPPTPVSPASNDKDKRQFDSTTPYLWRPW
;
A
#
# COMPACT_ATOMS: atom_id res chain seq x y z
N MET A 1 9.24 -35.75 25.39
CA MET A 1 8.20 -34.79 25.83
C MET A 1 8.26 -33.56 24.91
N ASP A 2 7.23 -32.69 24.87
CA ASP A 2 7.27 -31.32 24.31
C ASP A 2 6.96 -31.01 22.82
N ARG A 3 6.26 -31.86 22.07
CA ARG A 3 5.62 -31.41 20.80
C ARG A 3 4.29 -30.68 20.99
N LYS A 4 3.59 -30.92 22.11
CA LYS A 4 2.24 -30.37 22.39
C LYS A 4 2.24 -28.94 22.93
N LEU A 5 3.32 -28.50 23.59
CA LEU A 5 3.44 -27.15 24.18
C LEU A 5 4.04 -26.09 23.24
N LYS A 6 4.73 -26.51 22.17
CA LYS A 6 5.31 -25.59 21.19
C LYS A 6 4.25 -24.87 20.36
N LYS A 7 3.20 -25.59 19.95
CA LYS A 7 2.08 -25.01 19.16
C LYS A 7 1.36 -23.86 19.90
N PRO A 8 0.90 -24.00 21.16
CA PRO A 8 0.23 -22.90 21.87
C PRO A 8 1.16 -21.72 22.14
N LEU A 9 2.46 -21.97 22.39
CA LEU A 9 3.44 -20.90 22.56
C LEU A 9 3.67 -20.09 21.27
N MET A 10 3.77 -20.78 20.13
CA MET A 10 3.91 -20.13 18.82
C MET A 10 2.68 -19.28 18.47
N GLU A 11 1.48 -19.76 18.79
CA GLU A 11 0.25 -19.00 18.57
C GLU A 11 0.18 -17.76 19.47
N LYS A 12 0.59 -17.87 20.73
CA LYS A 12 0.72 -16.71 21.63
C LYS A 12 1.67 -15.65 21.04
N ARG A 13 2.82 -16.07 20.52
CA ARG A 13 3.78 -15.16 19.85
C ARG A 13 3.21 -14.54 18.58
N ARG A 14 2.48 -15.32 17.76
CA ARG A 14 1.79 -14.82 16.55
C ARG A 14 0.75 -13.74 16.91
N ARG A 15 -0.11 -14.02 17.90
CA ARG A 15 -1.14 -13.07 18.37
C ARG A 15 -0.53 -11.79 18.93
N ALA A 16 0.57 -11.90 19.69
CA ALA A 16 1.28 -10.73 20.19
C ALA A 16 1.81 -9.84 19.04
N ARG A 17 2.42 -10.46 18.01
CA ARG A 17 2.85 -9.73 16.80
C ARG A 17 1.70 -9.02 16.09
N ILE A 18 0.57 -9.70 15.90
CA ILE A 18 -0.61 -9.10 15.24
C ILE A 18 -1.12 -7.89 16.01
N ASN A 19 -1.27 -8.01 17.33
CA ASN A 19 -1.74 -6.91 18.15
C ASN A 19 -0.75 -5.73 18.17
N HIS A 20 0.56 -6.01 18.12
CA HIS A 20 1.58 -4.97 17.98
C HIS A 20 1.38 -4.18 16.67
N CYS A 21 1.29 -4.88 15.53
CA CYS A 21 1.08 -4.23 14.24
C CYS A 21 -0.24 -3.44 14.18
N LEU A 22 -1.32 -3.94 14.79
CA LEU A 22 -2.60 -3.20 14.87
C LEU A 22 -2.48 -1.91 15.68
N THR A 23 -1.65 -1.90 16.72
CA THR A 23 -1.40 -0.71 17.54
C THR A 23 -0.59 0.31 16.76
N GLU A 24 0.45 -0.14 16.06
CA GLU A 24 1.24 0.72 15.16
C GLU A 24 0.37 1.31 14.04
N LEU A 25 -0.47 0.49 13.39
CA LEU A 25 -1.40 0.95 12.35
C LEU A 25 -2.33 2.03 12.87
N LYS A 26 -2.92 1.84 14.06
CA LYS A 26 -3.76 2.87 14.70
C LYS A 26 -3.00 4.18 14.87
N SER A 27 -1.76 4.13 15.36
CA SER A 27 -0.92 5.33 15.53
C SER A 27 -0.66 6.04 14.20
N ILE A 28 -0.35 5.29 13.14
CA ILE A 28 -0.11 5.83 11.80
C ILE A 28 -1.38 6.50 11.27
N LEU A 29 -2.54 5.85 11.38
CA LEU A 29 -3.83 6.37 10.94
C LEU A 29 -4.17 7.71 11.62
N MET A 30 -4.02 7.79 12.95
CA MET A 30 -4.25 9.02 13.71
C MET A 30 -3.29 10.15 13.31
N SER A 31 -2.03 9.82 12.95
CA SER A 31 -1.06 10.81 12.50
C SER A 31 -1.29 11.31 11.06
N ALA A 32 -1.89 10.48 10.21
CA ALA A 32 -2.05 10.77 8.79
C ALA A 32 -3.31 11.59 8.46
N ASP A 33 -4.36 11.48 9.28
CA ASP A 33 -5.60 12.25 9.12
C ASP A 33 -6.20 12.67 10.48
N PRO A 34 -6.02 13.93 10.91
CA PRO A 34 -6.58 14.42 12.16
C PRO A 34 -8.12 14.50 12.17
N LYS A 35 -8.79 14.40 11.01
CA LYS A 35 -10.27 14.30 10.96
C LYS A 35 -10.78 12.90 11.30
N ALA A 36 -9.95 11.88 11.17
CA ALA A 36 -10.27 10.53 11.62
C ALA A 36 -10.43 10.46 13.15
N ASP A 37 -9.84 11.41 13.88
CA ASP A 37 -9.95 11.50 15.34
C ASP A 37 -11.38 11.81 15.81
N GLN A 38 -12.20 12.51 14.99
CA GLN A 38 -13.59 12.83 15.35
C GLN A 38 -14.54 11.62 15.35
N ASN A 39 -14.31 10.63 14.49
CA ASN A 39 -15.05 9.35 14.54
C ASN A 39 -14.48 8.40 15.60
N THR A 40 -13.30 8.73 16.16
CA THR A 40 -12.53 7.88 17.08
C THR A 40 -12.41 8.48 18.49
N ALA A 41 -13.22 9.51 18.80
CA ALA A 41 -13.22 10.25 20.06
C ALA A 41 -13.60 9.43 21.33
N GLY A 42 -13.59 8.09 21.23
CA GLY A 42 -13.54 7.15 22.34
C GLY A 42 -12.28 6.31 22.25
N GLN A 43 -11.16 6.80 22.77
CA GLN A 43 -9.82 6.20 22.65
C GLN A 43 -9.67 4.74 23.16
N SER A 44 -10.71 4.11 23.71
CA SER A 44 -10.64 2.78 24.31
C SER A 44 -11.10 1.62 23.41
N LYS A 45 -11.76 1.85 22.28
CA LYS A 45 -12.34 0.74 21.48
C LYS A 45 -12.47 1.07 20.00
N VAL A 46 -11.33 1.19 19.32
CA VAL A 46 -11.35 1.11 17.84
C VAL A 46 -11.45 -0.36 17.50
N GLU A 47 -12.50 -0.76 16.77
CA GLU A 47 -12.66 -2.17 16.45
C GLU A 47 -11.55 -2.60 15.51
N LYS A 48 -11.12 -3.86 15.63
CA LYS A 48 -10.05 -4.39 14.76
C LYS A 48 -10.43 -4.30 13.28
N ALA A 49 -11.72 -4.37 12.98
CA ALA A 49 -12.27 -4.19 11.64
C ALA A 49 -12.05 -2.76 11.13
N ASP A 50 -12.37 -1.74 11.94
CA ASP A 50 -12.21 -0.33 11.57
C ASP A 50 -10.75 0.02 11.27
N ILE A 51 -9.81 -0.44 12.12
CA ILE A 51 -8.37 -0.22 11.90
C ILE A 51 -7.97 -0.75 10.51
N LEU A 52 -8.45 -1.95 10.15
CA LEU A 52 -8.13 -2.57 8.87
C LEU A 52 -8.81 -1.85 7.70
N GLU A 53 -10.08 -1.47 7.84
CA GLU A 53 -10.84 -0.76 6.81
C GLU A 53 -10.24 0.61 6.52
N MET A 54 -9.98 1.41 7.55
CA MET A 54 -9.33 2.72 7.43
C MET A 54 -7.94 2.59 6.81
N THR A 55 -7.17 1.55 7.17
CA THR A 55 -5.86 1.29 6.56
C THR A 55 -6.00 1.00 5.06
N VAL A 56 -6.99 0.20 4.65
CA VAL A 56 -7.24 -0.08 3.23
C VAL A 56 -7.64 1.17 2.48
N GLN A 57 -8.49 2.02 3.07
CA GLN A 57 -8.87 3.31 2.47
C GLN A 57 -7.67 4.24 2.33
N LEU A 58 -6.84 4.39 3.38
CA LEU A 58 -5.61 5.17 3.33
C LEU A 58 -4.64 4.64 2.28
N LEU A 59 -4.45 3.32 2.19
CA LEU A 59 -3.60 2.71 1.18
C LEU A 59 -4.15 2.92 -0.23
N LYS A 60 -5.46 2.81 -0.43
CA LYS A 60 -6.09 3.15 -1.72
C LYS A 60 -5.85 4.62 -2.05
N GLN A 61 -6.05 5.54 -1.11
CA GLN A 61 -5.73 6.95 -1.32
C GLN A 61 -4.25 7.14 -1.61
N ARG A 62 -3.32 6.49 -0.91
CA ARG A 62 -1.87 6.68 -1.15
C ARG A 62 -1.37 6.00 -2.43
N ILE A 63 -1.93 4.87 -2.83
CA ILE A 63 -1.52 4.14 -4.03
C ILE A 63 -2.21 4.73 -5.28
N LEU A 64 -3.49 5.10 -5.17
CA LEU A 64 -4.26 5.68 -6.28
C LEU A 64 -4.07 7.20 -6.40
N VAL A 65 -3.90 7.90 -5.27
CA VAL A 65 -3.83 9.38 -5.16
C VAL A 65 -2.51 9.87 -4.56
N GLY A 66 -1.70 9.04 -3.89
CA GLY A 66 -0.46 9.50 -3.23
C GLY A 66 0.72 9.75 -4.19
N GLY A 67 0.61 9.31 -5.44
CA GLY A 67 1.35 9.93 -6.55
C GLY A 67 0.74 11.27 -6.96
N GLY A 68 -0.58 11.40 -6.90
CA GLY A 68 -1.40 12.54 -7.28
C GLY A 68 -1.18 13.80 -6.43
N GLU A 69 -1.25 13.78 -5.10
CA GLU A 69 -1.19 15.04 -4.30
C GLU A 69 0.18 15.76 -4.43
N LYS A 70 1.29 15.01 -4.44
CA LYS A 70 2.62 15.58 -4.71
C LYS A 70 2.83 15.88 -6.19
N ALA A 71 2.22 15.11 -7.09
CA ALA A 71 2.26 15.40 -8.51
C ALA A 71 1.43 16.65 -8.86
N GLU A 72 0.29 16.89 -8.22
CA GLU A 72 -0.60 18.02 -8.46
C GLU A 72 0.08 19.33 -8.08
N GLY A 73 0.65 19.41 -6.87
CA GLY A 73 1.42 20.59 -6.46
C GLY A 73 2.64 20.83 -7.35
N PHE A 74 3.29 19.76 -7.83
CA PHE A 74 4.36 19.92 -8.80
C PHE A 74 3.83 20.41 -10.16
N ILE A 75 2.78 19.78 -10.70
CA ILE A 75 2.22 20.09 -12.02
C ILE A 75 1.79 21.55 -12.06
N ASP A 76 1.13 22.02 -11.00
CA ASP A 76 0.70 23.40 -10.84
C ASP A 76 1.89 24.38 -10.83
N GLY A 77 2.90 24.12 -9.98
CA GLY A 77 4.12 24.92 -9.92
C GLY A 77 4.92 24.91 -11.23
N TYR A 78 4.99 23.77 -11.89
CA TYR A 78 5.67 23.60 -13.18
C TYR A 78 4.97 24.41 -14.28
N THR A 79 3.65 24.32 -14.35
CA THR A 79 2.82 25.02 -15.34
C THR A 79 2.89 26.54 -15.12
N THR A 80 2.83 26.97 -13.86
CA THR A 80 2.99 28.38 -13.49
C THR A 80 4.37 28.92 -13.90
N CYS A 81 5.44 28.19 -13.63
CA CYS A 81 6.79 28.57 -14.04
C CYS A 81 6.94 28.62 -15.57
N ALA A 82 6.44 27.61 -16.29
CA ALA A 82 6.45 27.55 -17.75
C ALA A 82 5.74 28.75 -18.38
N ASN A 83 4.55 29.09 -17.87
CA ASN A 83 3.78 30.25 -18.33
C ASN A 83 4.54 31.57 -18.07
N ASN A 84 5.15 31.73 -16.90
CA ASN A 84 5.95 32.92 -16.59
C ASN A 84 7.17 33.06 -17.51
N ALA A 85 7.85 31.94 -17.82
CA ALA A 85 8.97 31.94 -18.76
C ALA A 85 8.52 32.29 -20.19
N ALA A 86 7.38 31.76 -20.63
CA ALA A 86 6.78 32.10 -21.92
C ALA A 86 6.41 33.59 -22.01
N LEU A 87 5.78 34.15 -20.96
CA LEU A 87 5.44 35.57 -20.86
C LEU A 87 6.68 36.48 -20.86
N PHE A 88 7.75 36.06 -20.19
CA PHE A 88 9.01 36.78 -20.21
C PHE A 88 9.59 36.85 -21.62
N LEU A 89 9.57 35.71 -22.35
CA LEU A 89 10.05 35.68 -23.74
C LEU A 89 9.21 36.55 -24.68
N THR A 90 7.89 36.62 -24.49
CA THR A 90 7.04 37.51 -25.31
C THR A 90 7.26 38.99 -25.00
N ASN A 91 7.68 39.33 -23.77
CA ASN A 91 7.88 40.72 -23.35
C ASN A 91 9.31 41.24 -23.59
N VAL A 92 10.31 40.36 -23.63
CA VAL A 92 11.74 40.74 -23.70
C VAL A 92 12.35 40.49 -25.08
N ALA A 93 11.81 39.55 -25.87
CA ALA A 93 12.35 39.27 -27.19
C ALA A 93 11.83 40.26 -28.24
N GLU A 94 12.54 40.30 -29.38
CA GLU A 94 12.11 41.02 -30.58
C GLU A 94 10.65 40.70 -30.95
N PRO A 95 9.86 41.67 -31.46
CA PRO A 95 8.40 41.56 -31.64
C PRO A 95 7.94 40.32 -32.41
N ASN A 96 8.76 39.82 -33.33
CA ASN A 96 8.46 38.66 -34.17
C ASN A 96 9.08 37.34 -33.67
N ALA A 97 10.08 37.39 -32.79
CA ALA A 97 10.77 36.20 -32.30
C ALA A 97 10.21 35.67 -30.97
N GLY A 98 9.76 36.57 -30.09
CA GLY A 98 9.24 36.22 -28.77
C GLY A 98 8.09 35.20 -28.78
N PRO A 99 7.01 35.43 -29.57
CA PRO A 99 5.89 34.50 -29.63
C PRO A 99 6.27 33.10 -30.14
N LEU A 100 7.17 33.01 -31.14
CA LEU A 100 7.62 31.73 -31.70
C LEU A 100 8.49 30.95 -30.70
N LEU A 101 9.39 31.64 -30.00
CA LEU A 101 10.21 31.04 -28.95
C LEU A 101 9.37 30.58 -27.75
N ALA A 102 8.40 31.38 -27.33
CA ALA A 102 7.47 31.04 -26.26
C ALA A 102 6.63 29.79 -26.61
N ALA A 103 6.13 29.70 -27.85
CA ALA A 103 5.38 28.54 -28.33
C ALA A 103 6.25 27.27 -28.39
N GLY A 104 7.49 27.39 -28.88
CA GLY A 104 8.46 26.29 -28.90
C GLY A 104 8.81 25.79 -27.49
N LEU A 105 9.03 26.72 -26.56
CA LEU A 105 9.29 26.41 -25.15
C LEU A 105 8.10 25.68 -24.52
N MET A 106 6.89 26.21 -24.67
CA MET A 106 5.67 25.59 -24.10
C MET A 106 5.45 24.17 -24.62
N THR A 107 5.68 23.94 -25.92
CA THR A 107 5.58 22.61 -26.54
C THR A 107 6.64 21.65 -25.99
N HIS A 108 7.85 22.13 -25.74
CA HIS A 108 8.90 21.30 -25.17
C HIS A 108 8.60 20.94 -23.71
N LEU A 109 8.18 21.92 -22.91
CA LEU A 109 7.88 21.74 -21.49
C LEU A 109 6.64 20.84 -21.28
N SER A 110 5.61 20.96 -22.12
CA SER A 110 4.45 20.05 -22.06
C SER A 110 4.86 18.59 -22.32
N ARG A 111 5.68 18.35 -23.36
CA ARG A 111 6.21 17.00 -23.65
C ARG A 111 7.04 16.44 -22.50
N MET A 112 7.90 17.25 -21.90
CA MET A 112 8.71 16.83 -20.74
C MET A 112 7.83 16.48 -19.53
N LEU A 113 6.77 17.26 -19.29
CA LEU A 113 5.82 17.01 -18.22
C LEU A 113 5.11 15.68 -18.42
N GLU A 114 4.63 15.39 -19.63
CA GLU A 114 3.97 14.15 -20.00
C GLU A 114 4.90 12.93 -19.86
N GLU A 115 6.14 13.01 -20.36
CA GLU A 115 7.14 11.94 -20.23
C GLU A 115 7.42 11.60 -18.77
N ARG A 116 7.57 12.63 -17.93
CA ARG A 116 7.80 12.43 -16.51
C ARG A 116 6.56 11.86 -15.81
N LEU A 117 5.36 12.29 -16.17
CA LEU A 117 4.13 11.75 -15.59
C LEU A 117 3.95 10.26 -15.96
N ARG A 118 4.25 9.89 -17.21
CA ARG A 118 4.30 8.49 -17.65
C ARG A 118 5.30 7.67 -16.83
N ASN A 119 6.50 8.18 -16.60
CA ASN A 119 7.55 7.47 -15.86
C ASN A 119 7.18 7.25 -14.37
N GLN A 120 6.42 8.18 -13.76
CA GLN A 120 5.92 8.04 -12.38
C GLN A 120 4.80 7.01 -12.22
N THR A 121 4.10 6.64 -13.30
CA THR A 121 2.99 5.67 -13.24
C THR A 121 3.43 4.20 -13.32
N THR A 122 4.72 3.90 -13.43
CA THR A 122 5.17 2.50 -13.35
C THR A 122 4.96 2.00 -11.91
N PRO A 123 3.99 1.09 -11.66
CA PRO A 123 3.97 0.42 -10.39
C PRO A 123 5.22 -0.45 -10.41
N THR A 124 6.19 -0.14 -9.54
CA THR A 124 7.18 -1.14 -9.15
C THR A 124 6.36 -2.24 -8.47
N MET A 125 5.89 -3.20 -9.27
CA MET A 125 5.33 -4.45 -8.80
C MET A 125 6.43 -5.06 -7.95
N LEU A 126 6.22 -5.03 -6.64
CA LEU A 126 7.06 -5.72 -5.67
C LEU A 126 7.18 -7.16 -6.15
N SER A 127 8.33 -7.51 -6.72
CA SER A 127 8.69 -8.89 -6.98
C SER A 127 8.48 -9.65 -5.67
N PRO A 128 7.66 -10.71 -5.63
CA PRO A 128 7.52 -11.48 -4.41
C PRO A 128 8.90 -12.02 -4.02
N PRO A 129 9.32 -11.90 -2.75
CA PRO A 129 10.52 -12.61 -2.31
C PRO A 129 10.27 -14.10 -2.56
N THR A 130 11.16 -14.73 -3.32
CA THR A 130 11.18 -16.17 -3.59
C THR A 130 11.39 -16.89 -2.25
N THR A 131 10.33 -17.09 -1.48
CA THR A 131 10.40 -17.98 -0.32
C THR A 131 10.53 -19.40 -0.85
N ALA A 132 11.74 -19.93 -0.70
CA ALA A 132 12.07 -21.33 -0.89
C ALA A 132 11.01 -22.21 -0.21
N THR A 133 10.38 -23.05 -1.02
CA THR A 133 9.53 -24.14 -0.57
C THR A 133 10.36 -25.13 0.26
N PRO A 134 9.92 -25.53 1.48
CA PRO A 134 10.54 -26.66 2.15
C PRO A 134 10.16 -27.96 1.42
N PRO A 135 11.06 -28.95 1.31
CA PRO A 135 10.74 -30.21 0.66
C PRO A 135 9.73 -30.99 1.51
N THR A 136 8.70 -31.50 0.84
CA THR A 136 7.77 -32.49 1.36
C THR A 136 8.53 -33.76 1.78
N PRO A 137 8.26 -34.34 2.97
CA PRO A 137 8.77 -35.66 3.28
C PRO A 137 7.92 -36.70 2.53
N VAL A 138 8.57 -37.46 1.66
CA VAL A 138 8.04 -38.70 1.08
C VAL A 138 7.81 -39.71 2.21
N SER A 139 6.57 -40.18 2.37
CA SER A 139 6.27 -41.32 3.23
C SER A 139 6.62 -42.61 2.49
N PRO A 140 7.36 -43.56 3.10
CA PRO A 140 7.35 -44.93 2.61
C PRO A 140 6.09 -45.64 3.12
N ALA A 141 5.49 -46.44 2.25
CA ALA A 141 4.41 -47.35 2.60
C ALA A 141 4.88 -48.37 3.65
N SER A 142 4.09 -48.57 4.70
CA SER A 142 4.11 -49.83 5.43
C SER A 142 2.76 -50.04 6.10
N ASN A 143 2.14 -51.18 5.75
CA ASN A 143 0.97 -51.73 6.41
C ASN A 143 1.23 -51.88 7.91
N ASP A 144 0.30 -51.44 8.76
CA ASP A 144 -0.14 -52.29 9.86
C ASP A 144 -1.55 -51.90 10.31
N LYS A 145 -2.29 -52.93 10.68
CA LYS A 145 -3.70 -52.91 11.04
C LYS A 145 -3.79 -52.39 12.47
N ASP A 146 -4.54 -51.32 12.73
CA ASP A 146 -5.23 -51.26 14.02
C ASP A 146 -6.50 -50.42 14.00
N LYS A 147 -7.56 -51.05 14.48
CA LYS A 147 -8.94 -50.57 14.55
C LYS A 147 -9.04 -49.42 15.54
N ARG A 148 -9.49 -48.24 15.09
CA ARG A 148 -10.24 -47.31 15.95
C ARG A 148 -11.37 -46.62 15.18
N GLN A 149 -12.58 -46.98 15.60
CA GLN A 149 -13.90 -46.41 15.34
C GLN A 149 -13.90 -44.96 14.81
N PHE A 150 -14.47 -44.80 13.61
CA PHE A 150 -14.84 -43.52 13.03
C PHE A 150 -16.31 -43.27 13.38
N ASP A 151 -16.57 -42.35 14.31
CA ASP A 151 -17.92 -41.82 14.52
C ASP A 151 -18.17 -40.72 13.49
N SER A 152 -19.17 -40.96 12.65
CA SER A 152 -19.58 -40.12 11.55
C SER A 152 -20.65 -39.13 12.00
N THR A 153 -20.28 -38.11 12.77
CA THR A 153 -21.12 -36.90 12.95
C THR A 153 -20.29 -35.68 13.34
N THR A 154 -19.59 -35.07 12.38
CA THR A 154 -19.35 -33.61 12.43
C THR A 154 -19.21 -33.08 11.00
N PRO A 155 -20.15 -32.26 10.50
CA PRO A 155 -19.97 -31.56 9.24
C PRO A 155 -18.96 -30.42 9.45
N TYR A 156 -18.05 -30.31 8.50
CA TYR A 156 -17.05 -29.25 8.28
C TYR A 156 -17.37 -27.91 8.93
N LEU A 157 -16.99 -27.73 10.20
CA LEU A 157 -16.99 -26.42 10.84
C LEU A 157 -15.61 -25.79 10.62
N TRP A 158 -15.54 -24.86 9.68
CA TRP A 158 -14.43 -23.91 9.61
C TRP A 158 -14.22 -23.32 11.01
N ARG A 159 -13.05 -23.57 11.62
CA ARG A 159 -12.68 -22.99 12.91
C ARG A 159 -11.65 -21.89 12.63
N PRO A 160 -12.04 -20.60 12.68
CA PRO A 160 -11.05 -19.53 12.74
C PRO A 160 -10.37 -19.59 14.12
N TRP A 161 -9.10 -19.21 14.15
CA TRP A 161 -8.28 -19.11 15.36
C TRP A 161 -8.76 -18.05 16.33
#